data_AF-A0A5Y2ZVM8-F1
#
_entry.id   AF-A0A5Y2ZVM8-F1
#
_cell.length_a   1.000
_cell.length_b   1.000
_cell.length_c   1.000
_cell.angle_alpha   90.00
_cell.angle_beta   90.00
_cell.angle_gamma   90.00
#
_symmetry.space_group_name_H-M   'P 1'
#
loop_
_entity.id
_entity.type
_entity.pdbx_description
1 polymer ?
#
loop_
_entity_poly.entity_id
_entity_poly.type
_entity_poly.pdbx_seq_one_letter_code
_entity_poly.pdbx_strand_id
1 'polypeptide(L)'
;MNTQNFEFAEQAAITASVVPDELRIGFWPQHFGSIPQWITLEPRIFAWMDRLCADYHGGIWNFSTLSNGGAFMAPESEHDEKWTLFNSMNGNGAELTSEAAGMVACLMAYSHHACRTECDAMTGHYYRLRDYALNYPECSAIMHLID
;
A
#
# COMPACT_ATOMS: atom_id res chain seq x y z
N MET A 1 4.25 43.12 -16.20
CA MET A 1 4.56 41.72 -16.53
C MET A 1 5.26 41.16 -15.31
N ASN A 2 4.51 40.56 -14.39
CA ASN A 2 5.05 40.11 -13.11
C ASN A 2 5.21 38.60 -13.17
N THR A 3 6.47 38.22 -13.00
CA THR A 3 7.07 36.90 -13.12
C THR A 3 6.34 35.87 -12.26
N GLN A 4 6.07 34.73 -12.88
CA GLN A 4 5.55 33.52 -12.27
C GLN A 4 6.55 33.02 -11.21
N ASN A 5 6.14 33.04 -9.93
CA ASN A 5 6.68 32.11 -8.94
C ASN A 5 6.03 30.76 -9.20
N PHE A 6 6.63 29.97 -10.09
CA PHE A 6 6.42 28.53 -10.04
C PHE A 6 7.23 28.00 -8.87
N GLU A 7 6.60 27.96 -7.70
CA GLU A 7 7.05 27.09 -6.61
C GLU A 7 6.96 25.65 -7.13
N PHE A 8 8.04 25.16 -7.72
CA PHE A 8 8.33 23.73 -7.69
C PHE A 8 8.57 23.40 -6.22
N ALA A 9 7.51 23.07 -5.50
CA ALA A 9 7.63 22.40 -4.23
C ALA A 9 8.40 21.12 -4.50
N GLU A 10 9.67 21.11 -4.10
CA GLU A 10 10.46 19.90 -3.95
C GLU A 10 9.62 18.96 -3.08
N GLN A 11 8.97 17.98 -3.69
CA GLN A 11 8.15 17.01 -2.96
C GLN A 11 9.10 16.28 -2.01
N ALA A 12 9.06 16.66 -0.74
CA ALA A 12 9.82 15.99 0.30
C ALA A 12 9.55 14.48 0.22
N ALA A 13 10.61 13.68 0.28
CA ALA A 13 10.50 12.23 0.21
C ALA A 13 9.51 11.72 1.27
N ILE A 14 8.52 10.94 0.84
CA ILE A 14 7.56 10.31 1.75
C ILE A 14 8.29 9.17 2.45
N THR A 15 8.26 9.17 3.78
CA THR A 15 8.92 8.15 4.61
C THR A 15 7.88 7.27 5.29
N ALA A 16 8.26 6.00 5.52
CA ALA A 16 7.47 5.03 6.27
C ALA A 16 8.05 4.84 7.67
N SER A 17 7.17 4.75 8.66
CA SER A 17 7.51 4.45 10.05
C SER A 17 6.69 3.25 10.51
N VAL A 18 7.35 2.21 10.99
CA VAL A 18 6.72 1.00 11.53
C VAL A 18 5.97 1.34 12.82
N VAL A 19 4.75 0.83 12.95
CA VAL A 19 3.90 0.98 14.12
C VAL A 19 4.33 -0.05 15.18
N PRO A 20 4.72 0.41 16.39
CA PRO A 20 5.05 -0.48 17.50
C PRO A 20 3.89 -1.40 17.88
N ASP A 21 4.19 -2.59 18.38
CA ASP A 21 3.22 -3.63 18.73
C ASP A 21 2.09 -3.11 19.65
N GLU A 22 2.43 -2.28 20.63
CA GLU A 22 1.50 -1.68 21.60
C GLU A 22 0.41 -0.82 20.93
N LEU A 23 0.70 -0.26 19.76
CA LEU A 23 -0.21 0.64 19.03
C LEU A 23 -0.97 -0.08 17.90
N ARG A 24 -0.64 -1.34 17.60
CA ARG A 24 -1.25 -2.09 16.48
C ARG A 24 -2.76 -2.26 16.64
N ILE A 25 -3.25 -2.44 17.89
CA ILE A 25 -4.69 -2.57 18.16
C ILE A 25 -5.50 -1.34 17.73
N GLY A 26 -4.88 -0.15 17.75
CA GLY A 26 -5.50 1.11 17.37
C GLY A 26 -5.37 1.46 15.89
N PHE A 27 -4.54 0.75 15.13
CA PHE A 27 -4.15 1.14 13.77
C PHE A 27 -5.35 1.35 12.84
N TRP A 28 -6.17 0.32 12.67
CA TRP A 28 -7.34 0.39 11.78
C TRP A 28 -8.37 1.45 12.20
N PRO A 29 -8.87 1.49 13.45
CA PRO A 29 -9.83 2.51 13.84
C PRO A 29 -9.25 3.93 13.78
N GLN A 30 -7.96 4.12 14.07
CA GLN A 30 -7.32 5.43 14.03
C GLN A 30 -7.15 5.96 12.60
N HIS A 31 -6.71 5.11 11.66
CA HIS A 31 -6.37 5.55 10.31
C HIS A 31 -7.53 5.38 9.31
N PHE A 32 -8.40 4.39 9.51
CA PHE A 32 -9.47 4.02 8.57
C PHE A 32 -10.86 4.05 9.21
N GLY A 33 -11.01 4.45 10.47
CA GLY A 33 -12.28 4.33 11.21
C GLY A 33 -13.47 5.09 10.62
N SER A 34 -13.24 6.10 9.79
CA SER A 34 -14.28 6.84 9.06
C SER A 34 -14.72 6.16 7.76
N ILE A 35 -14.01 5.13 7.31
CA ILE A 35 -14.25 4.45 6.03
C ILE A 35 -15.31 3.36 6.23
N PRO A 36 -16.37 3.32 5.40
CA PRO A 36 -17.37 2.26 5.48
C PRO A 36 -16.72 0.87 5.39
N GLN A 37 -17.11 -0.05 6.28
CA GLN A 37 -16.61 -1.43 6.30
C GLN A 37 -15.08 -1.56 6.48
N TRP A 38 -14.42 -0.58 7.13
CA TRP A 38 -12.97 -0.59 7.38
C TRP A 38 -12.46 -1.86 8.05
N ILE A 39 -13.27 -2.51 8.90
CA ILE A 39 -12.90 -3.78 9.59
C ILE A 39 -12.62 -4.92 8.61
N THR A 40 -13.06 -4.81 7.36
CA THR A 40 -12.82 -5.81 6.31
C THR A 40 -11.54 -5.57 5.51
N LEU A 41 -10.84 -4.45 5.72
CA LEU A 41 -9.66 -4.09 4.94
C LEU A 41 -8.52 -5.09 5.13
N GLU A 42 -8.20 -5.44 6.37
CA GLU A 42 -7.13 -6.41 6.67
C GLU A 42 -7.38 -7.79 6.04
N PRO A 43 -8.54 -8.46 6.26
CA PRO A 43 -8.85 -9.69 5.55
C PRO A 43 -8.82 -9.58 4.02
N ARG A 44 -9.19 -8.42 3.45
CA ARG A 44 -9.13 -8.19 2.00
C ARG A 44 -7.69 -8.07 1.50
N ILE A 45 -6.80 -7.43 2.27
CA ILE A 45 -5.38 -7.32 1.91
C ILE A 45 -4.74 -8.70 1.88
N PHE A 46 -5.00 -9.54 2.90
CA PHE A 46 -4.55 -10.94 2.89
C PHE A 46 -5.09 -11.71 1.68
N ALA A 47 -6.39 -11.58 1.38
CA ALA A 47 -6.99 -12.23 0.23
C ALA A 47 -6.42 -11.74 -1.12
N TRP A 48 -5.94 -10.50 -1.21
CA TRP A 48 -5.21 -10.02 -2.38
C TRP A 48 -3.81 -10.61 -2.44
N MET A 49 -3.10 -10.72 -1.33
CA MET A 49 -1.79 -11.38 -1.29
C MET A 49 -1.89 -12.84 -1.72
N ASP A 50 -2.87 -13.60 -1.21
CA ASP A 50 -3.13 -15.00 -1.59
C ASP A 50 -3.39 -15.17 -3.09
N ARG A 51 -3.96 -14.15 -3.75
CA ARG A 51 -4.22 -14.16 -5.20
C ARG A 51 -3.00 -13.82 -6.03
N LEU A 52 -2.16 -12.93 -5.51
CA LEU A 52 -1.00 -12.39 -6.23
C LEU A 52 0.20 -13.32 -6.12
N CYS A 53 0.40 -13.99 -4.98
CA CYS A 53 1.57 -14.81 -4.71
C CYS A 53 1.15 -16.25 -4.42
N ALA A 54 1.48 -17.17 -5.33
CA ALA A 54 1.09 -18.58 -5.20
C ALA A 54 1.82 -19.32 -4.07
N ASP A 55 3.04 -18.88 -3.76
CA ASP A 55 3.90 -19.46 -2.71
C ASP A 55 3.72 -18.76 -1.36
N TYR A 56 2.77 -17.83 -1.25
CA TYR A 56 2.47 -17.16 0.01
C TYR A 56 1.74 -18.11 0.96
N HIS A 57 2.25 -18.21 2.19
CA HIS A 57 1.76 -19.14 3.22
C HIS A 57 1.35 -18.40 4.51
N GLY A 58 1.07 -17.11 4.41
CA GLY A 58 0.90 -16.26 5.58
C GLY A 58 2.22 -15.65 6.05
N GLY A 59 2.22 -15.15 7.28
CA GLY A 59 3.39 -14.55 7.91
C GLY A 59 3.00 -13.50 8.93
N ILE A 60 3.99 -12.92 9.59
CA ILE A 60 3.80 -11.73 10.43
C ILE A 60 3.76 -10.52 9.51
N TRP A 61 2.83 -9.60 9.77
CA TRP A 61 2.72 -8.35 9.03
C TRP A 61 3.00 -7.17 9.94
N ASN A 62 3.81 -6.25 9.44
CA ASN A 62 4.10 -4.97 10.06
C ASN A 62 3.15 -3.91 9.51
N PHE A 63 2.63 -3.08 10.41
CA PHE A 63 1.85 -1.90 10.05
C PHE A 63 2.78 -0.70 9.95
N SER A 64 2.57 0.14 8.94
CA SER A 64 3.39 1.31 8.67
C SER A 64 2.51 2.54 8.44
N THR A 65 2.94 3.67 9.00
CA THR A 65 2.38 4.99 8.71
C THR A 65 3.32 5.79 7.82
N LEU A 66 2.77 6.59 6.92
CA LEU A 66 3.51 7.42 5.99
C LEU A 66 3.50 8.88 6.44
N SER A 67 4.59 9.61 6.18
CA SER A 67 4.71 11.04 6.52
C SER A 67 3.66 11.94 5.87
N ASN A 68 3.03 11.50 4.77
CA ASN A 68 1.93 12.18 4.09
C ASN A 68 0.53 11.82 4.65
N GLY A 69 0.46 11.09 5.77
CA GLY A 69 -0.78 10.62 6.38
C GLY A 69 -1.36 9.34 5.76
N GLY A 70 -0.62 8.68 4.87
CA GLY A 70 -0.94 7.33 4.39
C GLY A 70 -0.66 6.27 5.45
N ALA A 71 -1.21 5.07 5.24
CA ALA A 71 -0.98 3.92 6.11
C ALA A 71 -1.15 2.63 5.31
N PHE A 72 -0.34 1.63 5.60
CA PHE A 72 -0.38 0.32 4.93
C PHE A 72 0.15 -0.77 5.85
N MET A 73 0.07 -2.02 5.39
CA MET A 73 0.70 -3.15 6.04
C MET A 73 1.48 -3.96 5.01
N ALA A 74 2.56 -4.59 5.44
CA ALA A 74 3.33 -5.50 4.61
C ALA A 74 3.86 -6.69 5.43
N PRO A 75 4.11 -7.85 4.81
CA PRO A 75 4.79 -8.95 5.47
C PRO A 75 6.17 -8.52 5.99
N GLU A 76 6.56 -9.06 7.14
CA GLU A 76 7.90 -8.87 7.68
C GLU A 76 8.97 -9.37 6.70
N SER A 77 10.07 -8.64 6.56
CA SER A 77 11.17 -9.00 5.67
C SER A 77 12.14 -9.93 6.39
N GLU A 78 12.04 -11.22 6.10
CA GLU A 78 13.08 -12.19 6.45
C GLU A 78 13.98 -12.36 5.21
N HIS A 79 15.17 -11.74 5.22
CA HIS A 79 16.30 -12.08 4.32
C HIS A 79 16.35 -11.53 2.87
N ASP A 80 15.86 -10.32 2.58
CA ASP A 80 15.92 -9.71 1.23
C ASP A 80 15.36 -10.63 0.11
N GLU A 81 14.54 -11.61 0.48
CA GLU A 81 13.97 -12.57 -0.45
C GLU A 81 12.96 -11.87 -1.35
N LYS A 82 13.05 -12.16 -2.65
CA LYS A 82 12.09 -11.68 -3.64
C LYS A 82 11.00 -12.71 -3.85
N TRP A 83 9.76 -12.25 -3.82
CA TRP A 83 8.58 -13.05 -4.10
C TRP A 83 8.11 -12.79 -5.52
N THR A 84 7.75 -13.86 -6.23
CA THR A 84 7.12 -13.77 -7.54
C THR A 84 5.64 -13.50 -7.37
N LEU A 85 5.18 -12.35 -7.83
CA LEU A 85 3.77 -11.96 -7.87
C LEU A 85 3.24 -12.00 -9.30
N PHE A 86 1.98 -12.39 -9.46
CA PHE A 86 1.26 -12.40 -10.71
C PHE A 86 -0.16 -11.87 -10.52
N ASN A 87 -0.51 -10.83 -11.26
CA ASN A 87 -1.87 -10.32 -11.30
C ASN A 87 -2.63 -10.89 -12.50
N SER A 88 -3.54 -11.83 -12.25
CA SER A 88 -4.35 -12.46 -13.30
C SER A 88 -5.33 -11.50 -13.99
N MET A 89 -5.58 -10.31 -13.43
CA MET A 89 -6.52 -9.34 -14.01
C MET A 89 -5.94 -8.61 -15.21
N ASN A 90 -4.65 -8.30 -15.18
CA ASN A 90 -3.93 -7.64 -16.28
C ASN A 90 -2.92 -8.57 -16.99
N GLY A 91 -2.62 -9.73 -16.40
CA GLY A 91 -1.67 -10.71 -16.95
C GLY A 91 -0.20 -10.37 -16.67
N ASN A 92 0.07 -9.43 -15.77
CA ASN A 92 1.42 -8.97 -15.46
C ASN A 92 1.99 -9.75 -14.27
N GLY A 93 3.31 -9.99 -14.32
CA GLY A 93 4.05 -10.59 -13.21
C GLY A 93 5.32 -9.82 -12.93
N ALA A 94 5.76 -9.81 -11.67
CA ALA A 94 7.00 -9.18 -11.26
C ALA A 94 7.57 -9.85 -10.00
N GLU A 95 8.87 -9.69 -9.79
CA GLU A 95 9.54 -10.08 -8.55
C GLU A 95 9.73 -8.86 -7.66
N LEU A 96 9.30 -8.97 -6.41
CA LEU A 96 9.28 -7.87 -5.44
C LEU A 96 9.78 -8.32 -4.08
N THR A 97 10.34 -7.40 -3.30
CA THR A 97 10.50 -7.63 -1.85
C THR A 97 9.15 -7.84 -1.15
N SER A 98 9.17 -8.44 0.04
CA SER A 98 7.95 -8.61 0.85
C SER A 98 7.25 -7.28 1.13
N GLU A 99 8.00 -6.21 1.40
CA GLU A 99 7.45 -4.87 1.61
C GLU A 99 6.70 -4.36 0.38
N ALA A 100 7.34 -4.41 -0.79
CA ALA A 100 6.72 -3.99 -2.05
C ALA A 100 5.51 -4.86 -2.43
N ALA A 101 5.56 -6.17 -2.16
CA ALA A 101 4.41 -7.07 -2.34
C ALA A 101 3.22 -6.63 -1.44
N GLY A 102 3.49 -6.26 -0.19
CA GLY A 102 2.49 -5.69 0.73
C GLY A 102 1.88 -4.40 0.19
N MET A 103 2.70 -3.52 -0.40
CA MET A 103 2.22 -2.30 -1.06
C MET A 103 1.27 -2.60 -2.23
N VAL A 104 1.60 -3.57 -3.09
CA VAL A 104 0.72 -3.99 -4.19
C VAL A 104 -0.62 -4.51 -3.65
N ALA A 105 -0.59 -5.42 -2.66
CA ALA A 105 -1.81 -5.96 -2.07
C ALA A 105 -2.69 -4.87 -1.43
N CYS A 106 -2.07 -3.92 -0.73
CA CYS A 106 -2.77 -2.76 -0.16
C CYS A 106 -3.37 -1.86 -1.25
N LEU A 107 -2.63 -1.53 -2.31
CA LEU A 107 -3.13 -0.69 -3.41
C LEU A 107 -4.33 -1.33 -4.12
N MET A 108 -4.28 -2.63 -4.38
CA MET A 108 -5.39 -3.39 -4.96
C MET A 108 -6.61 -3.41 -4.03
N ALA A 109 -6.39 -3.65 -2.73
CA ALA A 109 -7.44 -3.62 -1.73
C ALA A 109 -8.10 -2.24 -1.64
N TYR A 110 -7.29 -1.17 -1.63
CA TYR A 110 -7.77 0.19 -1.45
C TYR A 110 -8.55 0.69 -2.66
N SER A 111 -8.03 0.43 -3.87
CA SER A 111 -8.72 0.75 -5.12
C SER A 111 -10.07 0.05 -5.20
N HIS A 112 -10.10 -1.28 -4.99
CA HIS A 112 -11.34 -2.05 -5.02
C HIS A 112 -12.33 -1.58 -3.94
N HIS A 113 -11.87 -1.29 -2.73
CA HIS A 113 -12.72 -0.83 -1.63
C HIS A 113 -13.28 0.58 -1.89
N ALA A 114 -12.47 1.48 -2.43
CA ALA A 114 -12.91 2.82 -2.85
C ALA A 114 -14.02 2.74 -3.90
N CYS A 115 -13.85 1.94 -4.96
CA CYS A 115 -14.88 1.75 -5.98
C CYS A 115 -16.16 1.11 -5.41
N ARG A 116 -16.02 0.13 -4.51
CA ARG A 116 -17.18 -0.56 -3.92
C ARG A 116 -18.00 0.32 -2.98
N THR A 117 -17.35 1.25 -2.27
CA THR A 117 -17.98 2.08 -1.24
C THR A 117 -18.23 3.51 -1.68
N GLU A 118 -17.73 3.90 -2.87
CA GLU A 118 -17.76 5.27 -3.39
C GLU A 118 -17.21 6.28 -2.35
N CYS A 119 -16.16 5.87 -1.62
CA CYS A 119 -15.64 6.61 -0.48
C CYS A 119 -14.38 7.41 -0.84
N ASP A 120 -14.52 8.73 -0.94
CA ASP A 120 -13.40 9.65 -1.24
C ASP A 120 -12.26 9.55 -0.21
N ALA A 121 -12.58 9.28 1.06
CA ALA A 121 -11.55 9.06 2.07
C ALA A 121 -10.68 7.84 1.74
N MET A 122 -11.28 6.74 1.29
CA MET A 122 -10.55 5.55 0.84
C MET A 122 -9.71 5.84 -0.41
N THR A 123 -10.27 6.59 -1.36
CA THR A 123 -9.53 7.10 -2.53
C THR A 123 -8.30 7.90 -2.12
N GLY A 124 -8.42 8.73 -1.07
CA GLY A 124 -7.30 9.45 -0.48
C GLY A 124 -6.21 8.53 0.07
N HIS A 125 -6.56 7.44 0.75
CA HIS A 125 -5.59 6.45 1.22
C HIS A 125 -4.85 5.75 0.08
N TYR A 126 -5.57 5.42 -1.01
CA TYR A 126 -4.96 4.88 -2.22
C TYR A 126 -3.89 5.81 -2.78
N TYR A 127 -4.22 7.09 -3.00
CA TYR A 127 -3.25 8.05 -3.56
C TYR A 127 -2.06 8.31 -2.64
N ARG A 128 -2.26 8.42 -1.32
CA ARG A 128 -1.14 8.59 -0.37
C ARG A 128 -0.15 7.43 -0.40
N LEU A 129 -0.65 6.20 -0.51
CA LEU A 129 0.21 5.01 -0.65
C LEU A 129 0.86 4.95 -2.03
N ARG A 130 0.13 5.32 -3.09
CA ARG A 130 0.68 5.36 -4.46
C ARG A 130 1.81 6.37 -4.58
N ASP A 131 1.69 7.55 -3.96
CA ASP A 131 2.73 8.58 -3.97
C ASP A 131 4.01 8.09 -3.27
N TYR A 132 3.87 7.30 -2.20
CA TYR A 132 5.01 6.61 -1.58
C TYR A 132 5.60 5.56 -2.53
N ALA A 133 4.76 4.74 -3.16
CA ALA A 133 5.18 3.71 -4.12
C ALA A 133 5.95 4.28 -5.33
N LEU A 134 5.57 5.46 -5.83
CA LEU A 134 6.24 6.11 -6.95
C LEU A 134 7.70 6.51 -6.65
N ASN A 135 8.04 6.69 -5.37
CA ASN A 135 9.40 7.00 -4.90
C ASN A 135 10.15 5.77 -4.37
N TYR A 136 9.53 4.58 -4.40
CA TYR A 136 10.11 3.35 -3.88
C TYR A 136 11.08 2.73 -4.91
N PRO A 137 12.19 2.07 -4.51
CA PRO A 137 13.15 1.49 -5.44
C PRO A 137 12.54 0.52 -6.47
N GLU A 138 11.49 -0.20 -6.09
CA GLU A 138 10.79 -1.16 -6.95
C GLU A 138 9.52 -0.59 -7.63
N CYS A 139 9.42 0.75 -7.79
CA CYS A 139 8.20 1.39 -8.28
C CYS A 139 7.72 0.85 -9.63
N SER A 140 8.63 0.55 -10.56
CA SER A 140 8.27 0.06 -11.89
C SER A 140 7.56 -1.29 -11.81
N ALA A 141 8.03 -2.20 -10.95
CA ALA A 141 7.41 -3.50 -10.72
C ALA A 141 6.07 -3.37 -9.98
N ILE A 142 6.00 -2.49 -8.98
CA ILE A 142 4.74 -2.20 -8.27
C ILE A 142 3.68 -1.65 -9.23
N MET A 143 4.03 -0.64 -10.04
CA MET A 143 3.10 -0.02 -10.99
C MET A 143 2.69 -0.99 -12.10
N HIS A 144 3.61 -1.84 -12.57
CA HIS A 144 3.31 -2.86 -13.56
C HIS A 144 2.28 -3.89 -13.06
N LEU A 145 2.34 -4.27 -11.78
CA LEU A 145 1.39 -5.22 -11.20
C LEU A 145 -0.01 -4.64 -11.01
N ILE A 146 -0.14 -3.33 -10.74
CA ILE A 146 -1.43 -2.69 -10.44
C ILE A 146 -2.08 -1.96 -11.64
N ASP A 147 -1.45 -2.01 -12.82
CA ASP A 147 -1.98 -1.45 -14.08
C ASP A 147 -3.36 -2.04 -14.44
#